data_AF-A0A821LAC4-F1
#
_entry.id   AF-A0A821LAC4-F1
#
_cell.length_a   1.000
_cell.length_b   1.000
_cell.length_c   1.000
_cell.angle_alpha   90.00
_cell.angle_beta   90.00
_cell.angle_gamma   90.00
#
_symmetry.space_group_name_H-M   'P 1'
#
loop_
_entity.id
_entity.type
_entity.pdbx_description
1 polymer ?
#
loop_
_entity_poly.entity_id
_entity_poly.type
_entity_poly.pdbx_seq_one_letter_code
_entity_poly.pdbx_strand_id
1 'polypeptide(L)'
;MSSTQAVVFTWTQSIMDVIPFVPFFVKTGYPEAALEWLSIEPNEPMISIRSWRESLDFVHNLARHESGVKALNQLGAISILKTWKGRYLSESTLSNDENYEDLRVVYYMSYALLLEPTLLKREHPMDLQLALDDILDRAVQAFQSTSLHYGPYHVSEFWTALARFT
;
A
#
# COMPACT_ATOMS: atom_id res chain seq x y z
N MET A 1 -15.74 4.91 -12.45
CA MET A 1 -14.74 4.56 -13.49
C MET A 1 -15.45 3.98 -14.70
N SER A 2 -15.08 4.39 -15.91
CA SER A 2 -15.49 3.70 -17.14
C SER A 2 -14.82 2.31 -17.23
N SER A 3 -15.39 1.39 -18.02
CA SER A 3 -14.80 0.05 -18.24
C SER A 3 -13.37 0.12 -18.78
N THR A 4 -13.07 1.09 -19.64
CA THR A 4 -11.72 1.33 -20.17
C THR A 4 -10.74 1.77 -19.08
N GLN A 5 -11.15 2.67 -18.18
CA GLN A 5 -10.32 3.09 -17.05
C GLN A 5 -10.01 1.92 -16.12
N ALA A 6 -10.99 1.06 -15.84
CA ALA A 6 -10.81 -0.14 -15.03
C ALA A 6 -9.85 -1.16 -15.67
N VAL A 7 -9.89 -1.32 -16.99
CA VAL A 7 -8.99 -2.23 -17.72
C VAL A 7 -7.57 -1.69 -17.74
N VAL A 8 -7.37 -0.40 -18.04
CA VAL A 8 -6.04 0.23 -18.01
C VAL A 8 -5.45 0.18 -16.61
N PHE A 9 -6.27 0.42 -15.59
CA PHE A 9 -5.84 0.36 -14.20
C PHE A 9 -5.42 -1.05 -13.79
N THR A 10 -6.25 -2.05 -14.04
CA THR A 10 -5.94 -3.48 -13.77
C THR A 10 -4.68 -3.92 -14.51
N TRP A 11 -4.53 -3.52 -15.77
CA TRP A 11 -3.35 -3.83 -16.58
C TRP A 11 -2.09 -3.19 -16.01
N THR A 12 -2.18 -1.93 -15.58
CA THR A 12 -1.05 -1.20 -14.98
C THR A 12 -0.63 -1.82 -13.66
N GLN A 13 -1.58 -2.20 -12.79
CA GLN A 13 -1.28 -2.94 -11.57
C GLN A 13 -0.59 -4.28 -11.88
N SER A 14 -1.14 -5.06 -12.82
CA SER A 14 -0.58 -6.35 -13.22
C SER A 14 0.85 -6.25 -13.77
N ILE A 15 1.23 -5.13 -14.40
CA ILE A 15 2.58 -4.92 -14.92
C ILE A 15 3.52 -4.36 -13.87
N MET A 16 3.02 -3.56 -12.92
CA MET A 16 3.83 -3.11 -11.78
C MET A 16 4.18 -4.24 -10.82
N ASP A 17 3.36 -5.29 -10.75
CA ASP A 17 3.70 -6.54 -10.07
C ASP A 17 4.91 -7.24 -10.72
N VAL A 18 5.21 -6.92 -11.98
CA VAL A 18 6.39 -7.41 -12.71
C VAL A 18 7.57 -6.47 -12.46
N ILE A 19 8.34 -6.82 -11.43
CA ILE A 19 9.58 -6.18 -10.91
C ILE A 19 10.43 -5.43 -11.97
N PRO A 20 10.75 -6.01 -13.15
CA PRO A 20 11.54 -5.32 -14.18
C PRO A 20 10.97 -4.01 -14.73
N PHE A 21 9.66 -3.77 -14.63
CA PHE A 21 9.03 -2.57 -15.20
C PHE A 21 9.00 -1.37 -14.25
N VAL A 22 9.28 -1.56 -12.96
CA VAL A 22 9.24 -0.46 -11.99
C VAL A 22 10.15 0.73 -12.35
N PRO A 23 11.39 0.54 -12.84
CA PRO A 23 12.21 1.66 -13.32
C PRO A 23 11.59 2.45 -14.49
N PHE A 24 10.76 1.80 -15.32
CA PHE A 24 10.03 2.49 -16.39
C PHE A 24 8.93 3.36 -15.80
N PHE A 25 8.11 2.83 -14.89
CA PHE A 25 7.04 3.58 -14.24
C PHE A 25 7.56 4.81 -13.47
N VAL A 26 8.67 4.66 -12.76
CA VAL A 26 9.35 5.77 -12.06
C VAL A 26 9.69 6.91 -13.01
N LYS A 27 10.13 6.62 -14.23
CA LYS A 27 10.50 7.64 -15.24
C LYS A 27 9.30 8.31 -15.90
N THR A 28 8.11 7.72 -15.80
CA THR A 28 6.89 8.18 -16.48
C THR A 28 5.94 8.98 -15.59
N GLY A 29 6.38 9.45 -14.41
CA GLY A 29 5.60 10.32 -13.54
C GLY A 29 4.55 9.62 -12.67
N TYR A 30 4.46 8.29 -12.72
CA TYR A 30 3.53 7.52 -11.88
C TYR A 30 3.71 7.73 -10.37
N PRO A 31 4.94 7.89 -9.82
CA PRO A 31 5.11 8.23 -8.41
C PRO A 31 4.39 9.52 -8.01
N GLU A 32 4.41 10.54 -8.88
CA GLU A 32 3.74 11.83 -8.63
C GLU A 32 2.22 11.67 -8.65
N ALA A 33 1.67 11.01 -9.68
CA ALA A 33 0.24 10.78 -9.80
C ALA A 33 -0.34 9.99 -8.61
N ALA A 34 0.34 8.93 -8.17
CA ALA A 34 -0.12 8.13 -7.04
C ALA A 34 -0.17 8.94 -5.73
N LEU A 35 0.83 9.79 -5.50
CA LEU A 35 0.89 10.66 -4.32
C LEU A 35 -0.12 11.82 -4.39
N GLU A 36 -0.38 12.34 -5.58
CA GLU A 36 -1.41 13.34 -5.82
C GLU A 36 -2.79 12.78 -5.46
N TRP A 37 -3.12 11.56 -5.90
CA TRP A 37 -4.39 10.91 -5.57
C TRP A 37 -4.59 10.67 -4.07
N LEU A 38 -3.51 10.34 -3.34
CA LEU A 38 -3.56 10.24 -1.88
C LEU A 38 -3.67 11.61 -1.19
N SER A 39 -3.38 12.70 -1.88
CA SER A 39 -3.45 14.06 -1.33
C SER A 39 -4.82 14.71 -1.49
N ILE A 40 -5.72 14.14 -2.31
CA ILE A 40 -7.06 14.69 -2.56
C ILE A 40 -7.91 14.64 -1.28
N GLU A 41 -8.62 15.74 -1.01
CA GLU A 41 -9.48 15.90 0.16
C GLU A 41 -10.82 15.15 0.02
N PRO A 42 -11.38 14.62 1.12
CA PRO A 42 -12.56 13.74 1.09
C PRO A 42 -13.88 14.47 0.86
N ASN A 43 -13.86 15.80 0.87
CA ASN A 43 -15.04 16.61 0.59
C ASN A 43 -15.36 16.67 -0.92
N GLU A 44 -14.50 16.10 -1.77
CA GLU A 44 -14.85 15.80 -3.14
C GLU A 44 -15.61 14.46 -3.19
N PRO A 45 -16.90 14.46 -3.60
CA PRO A 45 -17.77 13.28 -3.59
C PRO A 45 -17.37 12.16 -4.57
N MET A 46 -16.13 12.13 -5.06
CA MET A 46 -15.68 11.26 -6.15
C MET A 46 -14.65 10.19 -5.76
N ILE A 47 -14.06 10.20 -4.56
CA ILE A 47 -13.03 9.20 -4.21
C ILE A 47 -13.59 8.11 -3.30
N SER A 48 -13.61 6.89 -3.82
CA SER A 48 -14.04 5.69 -3.09
C SER A 48 -12.89 5.09 -2.28
N ILE A 49 -13.19 4.31 -1.24
CA ILE A 49 -12.20 3.49 -0.50
C ILE A 49 -11.36 2.64 -1.47
N ARG A 50 -12.02 2.09 -2.48
CA ARG A 50 -11.35 1.34 -3.56
C ARG A 50 -10.27 2.18 -4.24
N SER A 51 -10.55 3.43 -4.58
CA SER A 51 -9.59 4.34 -5.23
C SER A 51 -8.39 4.68 -4.32
N TRP A 52 -8.60 4.78 -3.02
CA TRP A 52 -7.49 4.91 -2.06
C TRP A 52 -6.65 3.66 -1.97
N ARG A 53 -7.28 2.47 -1.89
CA ARG A 53 -6.57 1.19 -1.92
C ARG A 53 -5.72 1.08 -3.17
N GLU A 54 -6.34 1.33 -4.31
CA GLU A 54 -5.71 1.35 -5.61
C GLU A 54 -4.48 2.27 -5.65
N SER A 55 -4.58 3.47 -5.07
CA SER A 55 -3.45 4.42 -4.98
C SER A 55 -2.33 3.93 -4.04
N LEU A 56 -2.69 3.32 -2.91
CA LEU A 56 -1.72 2.72 -1.99
C LEU A 56 -1.02 1.51 -2.62
N ASP A 57 -1.72 0.70 -3.41
CA ASP A 57 -1.12 -0.42 -4.15
C ASP A 57 -0.09 0.07 -5.17
N PHE A 58 -0.35 1.21 -5.83
CA PHE A 58 0.65 1.87 -6.69
C PHE A 58 1.90 2.26 -5.90
N VAL A 59 1.72 2.87 -4.73
CA VAL A 59 2.84 3.26 -3.85
C VAL A 59 3.60 2.02 -3.37
N HIS A 60 2.90 0.97 -2.93
CA HIS A 60 3.48 -0.30 -2.50
C HIS A 60 4.36 -0.90 -3.59
N ASN A 61 3.81 -1.05 -4.80
CA ASN A 61 4.51 -1.69 -5.91
C ASN A 61 5.77 -0.91 -6.32
N LEU A 62 5.72 0.42 -6.28
CA LEU A 62 6.91 1.25 -6.47
C LEU A 62 7.92 1.08 -5.33
N ALA A 63 7.45 1.09 -4.07
CA ALA A 63 8.29 1.03 -2.87
C ALA A 63 8.99 -0.32 -2.65
N ARG A 64 8.55 -1.38 -3.34
CA ARG A 64 9.27 -2.67 -3.39
C ARG A 64 10.64 -2.58 -4.07
N HIS A 65 10.92 -1.48 -4.77
CA HIS A 65 12.18 -1.27 -5.49
C HIS A 65 12.94 -0.06 -4.98
N GLU A 66 14.26 -0.17 -4.87
CA GLU A 66 15.11 0.92 -4.39
C GLU A 66 14.95 2.22 -5.21
N SER A 67 14.82 2.10 -6.54
CA SER A 67 14.56 3.26 -7.40
C SER A 67 13.20 3.89 -7.16
N GLY A 68 12.18 3.09 -6.85
CA GLY A 68 10.84 3.59 -6.52
C GLY A 68 10.80 4.23 -5.14
N VAL A 69 11.45 3.63 -4.13
CA VAL A 69 11.66 4.25 -2.80
C VAL A 69 12.33 5.61 -2.94
N LYS A 70 13.43 5.70 -3.70
CA LYS A 70 14.14 6.97 -3.93
C LYS A 70 13.22 8.02 -4.56
N ALA A 71 12.49 7.67 -5.61
CA ALA A 71 11.58 8.60 -6.29
C ALA A 71 10.43 9.05 -5.38
N LEU A 72 9.79 8.13 -4.68
CA LEU A 72 8.70 8.43 -3.75
C LEU A 72 9.17 9.30 -2.58
N ASN A 73 10.32 8.99 -1.99
CA ASN A 73 10.86 9.77 -0.88
C ASN A 73 11.31 11.18 -1.32
N GLN A 74 11.84 11.34 -2.54
CA GLN A 74 12.13 12.66 -3.12
C GLN A 74 10.88 13.52 -3.27
N LEU A 75 9.72 12.90 -3.51
CA LEU A 75 8.41 13.56 -3.60
C LEU A 75 7.71 13.72 -2.24
N GLY A 76 8.38 13.36 -1.13
CA GLY A 76 7.81 13.54 0.21
C GLY A 76 6.74 12.49 0.60
N ALA A 77 6.74 11.31 -0.02
CA ALA A 77 5.75 10.25 0.21
C ALA A 77 5.50 9.94 1.70
N ILE A 78 6.55 9.88 2.52
CA ILE A 78 6.44 9.64 3.98
C ILE A 78 5.52 10.67 4.65
N SER A 79 5.67 11.96 4.33
CA SER A 79 4.86 13.02 4.92
C SER A 79 3.40 12.94 4.46
N ILE A 80 3.20 12.64 3.17
CA ILE A 80 1.87 12.46 2.57
C ILE A 80 1.15 11.28 3.23
N LEU A 81 1.82 10.14 3.36
CA LEU A 81 1.27 8.94 4.00
C LEU A 81 0.95 9.16 5.49
N LYS A 82 1.81 9.87 6.24
CA LYS A 82 1.49 10.24 7.64
C LYS A 82 0.24 11.09 7.74
N THR A 83 0.15 12.09 6.87
CA THR A 83 -1.00 12.99 6.81
C THR A 83 -2.27 12.24 6.43
N TRP A 84 -2.18 11.35 5.44
CA TRP A 84 -3.27 10.49 5.00
C TRP A 84 -3.73 9.55 6.12
N LYS A 85 -2.82 8.85 6.83
CA LYS A 85 -3.16 8.01 7.99
C LYS A 85 -3.93 8.78 9.05
N GLY A 86 -3.43 9.96 9.44
CA GLY A 86 -4.09 10.77 10.46
C GLY A 86 -5.52 11.18 10.09
N ARG A 87 -5.78 11.37 8.79
CA ARG A 87 -7.09 11.72 8.25
C ARG A 87 -8.04 10.53 8.13
N TYR A 88 -7.53 9.34 7.78
CA TYR A 88 -8.37 8.24 7.28
C TYR A 88 -8.26 6.92 8.06
N LEU A 89 -7.19 6.73 8.83
CA LEU A 89 -6.93 5.51 9.62
C LEU A 89 -6.81 5.77 11.12
N SER A 90 -7.16 6.96 11.60
CA SER A 90 -7.15 7.27 13.04
C SER A 90 -8.23 6.48 13.81
N GLU A 91 -7.92 6.12 15.06
CA GLU A 91 -8.70 5.21 15.92
C GLU A 91 -10.18 5.61 16.12
N SER A 92 -10.55 6.88 15.86
CA SER A 92 -11.92 7.38 16.00
C SER A 92 -12.84 7.03 14.83
N THR A 93 -12.31 6.54 13.71
CA THR A 93 -13.08 6.27 12.48
C THR A 93 -13.31 4.77 12.25
N LEU A 94 -12.94 3.94 13.24
CA LEU A 94 -12.95 2.48 13.17
C LEU A 94 -14.38 1.92 13.16
N SER A 95 -14.98 1.83 11.97
CA SER A 95 -15.90 0.72 11.71
C SER A 95 -15.06 -0.56 11.58
N ASN A 96 -15.55 -1.68 12.11
CA ASN A 96 -15.04 -3.04 11.82
C ASN A 96 -15.39 -3.45 10.38
N ASP A 97 -15.20 -2.56 9.41
CA ASP A 97 -15.46 -2.79 8.00
C ASP A 97 -14.18 -3.36 7.37
N GLU A 98 -14.28 -4.59 6.85
CA GLU A 98 -13.19 -5.35 6.22
C GLU A 98 -12.45 -4.51 5.15
N ASN A 99 -13.12 -3.59 4.46
CA ASN A 99 -12.47 -2.73 3.46
C ASN A 99 -11.45 -1.76 4.06
N TYR A 100 -11.65 -1.33 5.31
CA TYR A 100 -10.72 -0.45 6.03
C TYR A 100 -9.55 -1.23 6.64
N GLU A 101 -9.74 -2.51 6.95
CA GLU A 101 -8.66 -3.41 7.39
C GLU A 101 -7.69 -3.70 6.24
N ASP A 102 -8.19 -4.07 5.06
CA ASP A 102 -7.39 -4.21 3.83
C ASP A 102 -6.57 -2.95 3.55
N LEU A 103 -7.22 -1.80 3.63
CA LEU A 103 -6.60 -0.50 3.36
C LEU A 103 -5.46 -0.19 4.36
N ARG A 104 -5.65 -0.57 5.64
CA ARG A 104 -4.67 -0.40 6.70
C ARG A 104 -3.43 -1.26 6.46
N VAL A 105 -3.62 -2.50 6.04
CA VAL A 105 -2.51 -3.42 5.73
C VAL A 105 -1.63 -2.85 4.62
N VAL A 106 -2.23 -2.49 3.48
CA VAL A 106 -1.47 -1.93 2.34
C VAL A 106 -0.75 -0.64 2.74
N TYR A 107 -1.40 0.21 3.54
CA TYR A 107 -0.78 1.40 4.09
C TYR A 107 0.50 1.08 4.87
N TYR A 108 0.44 0.17 5.85
CA TYR A 108 1.59 -0.13 6.70
C TYR A 108 2.72 -0.82 5.94
N MET A 109 2.39 -1.69 4.98
CA MET A 109 3.40 -2.32 4.11
C MET A 109 4.12 -1.27 3.26
N SER A 110 3.36 -0.41 2.57
CA SER A 110 3.90 0.67 1.74
C SER A 110 4.78 1.61 2.57
N TYR A 111 4.28 2.01 3.74
CA TYR A 111 4.95 2.93 4.63
C TYR A 111 6.26 2.34 5.20
N ALA A 112 6.25 1.06 5.62
CA ALA A 112 7.44 0.38 6.10
C ALA A 112 8.53 0.24 5.03
N LEU A 113 8.15 0.03 3.77
CA LEU A 113 9.08 -0.04 2.64
C LEU A 113 9.76 1.30 2.32
N LEU A 114 9.12 2.42 2.66
CA LEU A 114 9.67 3.77 2.46
C LEU A 114 10.59 4.22 3.58
N LEU A 115 10.43 3.65 4.78
CA LEU A 115 11.20 4.04 5.95
C LEU A 115 12.55 3.32 6.03
N GLU A 116 13.56 4.06 6.47
CA GLU A 116 14.80 3.48 7.00
C GLU A 116 14.49 2.65 8.25
N PRO A 117 15.19 1.52 8.49
CA PRO A 117 14.95 0.66 9.65
C PRO A 117 14.98 1.39 11.00
N THR A 118 15.81 2.42 11.13
CA THR A 118 15.93 3.23 12.35
C THR A 118 14.72 4.13 12.60
N LEU A 119 14.05 4.59 11.54
CA LEU A 119 12.83 5.39 11.62
C LEU A 119 11.63 4.49 11.89
N LEU A 120 11.59 3.31 11.28
CA LEU A 120 10.54 2.32 11.46
C LEU A 120 10.42 1.85 12.92
N LYS A 121 11.54 1.67 13.62
CA LYS A 121 11.59 1.33 15.05
C LYS A 121 10.97 2.40 15.98
N ARG A 122 10.67 3.59 15.47
CA ARG A 122 10.03 4.68 16.24
C ARG A 122 8.52 4.72 16.05
N GLU A 123 7.97 3.93 15.12
CA GLU A 123 6.53 3.80 14.93
C GLU A 123 5.89 3.00 16.07
N HIS A 124 4.60 3.23 16.33
CA HIS A 124 3.90 2.56 17.41
C HIS A 124 3.82 1.04 17.14
N PRO A 125 4.38 0.17 18.01
CA PRO A 125 4.49 -1.26 17.73
C PRO A 125 3.15 -1.95 17.45
N MET A 126 2.09 -1.52 18.14
CA MET A 126 0.75 -2.12 18.05
C MET A 126 0.14 -1.99 16.65
N ASP A 127 0.37 -0.87 15.99
CA ASP A 127 -0.21 -0.57 14.66
C ASP A 127 0.37 -1.47 13.58
N LEU A 128 1.67 -1.70 13.66
CA LEU A 128 2.39 -2.51 12.70
C LEU A 128 2.25 -4.00 12.99
N GLN A 129 2.16 -4.38 14.27
CA GLN A 129 1.85 -5.74 14.68
C GLN A 129 0.47 -6.18 14.19
N LEU A 130 -0.56 -5.34 14.30
CA LEU A 130 -1.90 -5.64 13.78
C LEU A 130 -1.88 -5.93 12.26
N ALA A 131 -1.14 -5.14 11.49
CA ALA A 131 -1.01 -5.37 10.06
C ALA A 131 -0.25 -6.68 9.74
N LEU A 132 0.80 -6.99 10.50
CA LEU A 132 1.56 -8.24 10.34
C LEU A 132 0.74 -9.47 10.73
N ASP A 133 -0.04 -9.39 11.80
CA ASP A 133 -0.91 -10.47 12.26
C ASP A 133 -2.01 -10.77 11.21
N ASP A 134 -2.64 -9.74 10.63
CA ASP A 134 -3.64 -9.92 9.56
C ASP A 134 -3.03 -10.54 8.29
N ILE A 135 -1.82 -10.11 7.89
CA ILE A 135 -1.10 -10.73 6.77
C ILE A 135 -0.83 -12.21 7.06
N LEU A 136 -0.41 -12.54 8.28
CA LEU A 136 -0.12 -13.92 8.69
C LEU A 136 -1.38 -14.78 8.65
N ASP A 137 -2.48 -14.30 9.21
CA ASP A 137 -3.75 -15.01 9.22
C ASP A 137 -4.26 -15.27 7.80
N ARG A 138 -4.18 -14.28 6.91
CA ARG A 138 -4.54 -14.45 5.49
C ARG A 138 -3.65 -15.47 4.78
N ALA A 139 -2.35 -15.47 5.05
CA ALA A 139 -1.43 -16.46 4.47
C ALA A 139 -1.74 -17.88 4.96
N VAL A 140 -2.07 -18.05 6.24
CA VAL A 140 -2.48 -19.33 6.82
C VAL A 140 -3.80 -19.80 6.19
N GLN A 141 -4.79 -18.92 6.08
CA GLN A 141 -6.08 -19.23 5.44
C GLN A 141 -5.90 -19.60 3.97
N ALA A 142 -5.07 -18.87 3.23
CA ALA A 142 -4.74 -19.16 1.84
C ALA A 142 -4.10 -20.56 1.69
N PHE A 143 -3.19 -20.94 2.59
CA PHE A 143 -2.56 -22.25 2.59
C PHE A 143 -3.53 -23.40 2.93
N GLN A 144 -4.50 -23.12 3.80
CA GLN A 144 -5.51 -24.09 4.24
C GLN A 144 -6.70 -24.22 3.25
N SER A 145 -6.86 -23.25 2.35
CA SER A 145 -7.97 -23.16 1.43
C SER A 145 -7.75 -23.95 0.14
N THR A 146 -8.74 -24.75 -0.28
CA THR A 146 -8.80 -25.37 -1.63
C THR A 146 -9.29 -24.42 -2.71
N SER A 147 -9.79 -23.23 -2.35
CA SER A 147 -10.27 -22.19 -3.26
C SER A 147 -9.82 -20.82 -2.75
N LEU A 148 -8.66 -20.36 -3.20
CA LEU A 148 -8.12 -19.05 -2.89
C LEU A 148 -9.11 -17.95 -3.30
N HIS A 149 -9.76 -17.31 -2.34
CA HIS A 149 -10.63 -16.14 -2.53
C HIS A 149 -9.93 -14.82 -2.13
N TYR A 150 -8.85 -14.91 -1.36
CA TYR A 150 -8.08 -13.76 -0.92
C TYR A 150 -7.05 -13.43 -2.01
N GLY A 151 -7.11 -12.20 -2.53
CA GLY A 151 -6.23 -11.71 -3.59
C GLY A 151 -4.74 -11.76 -3.23
N PRO A 152 -3.84 -11.41 -4.16
CA PRO A 152 -2.42 -11.72 -4.08
C PRO A 152 -1.68 -10.77 -3.13
N TYR A 153 -1.76 -10.99 -1.82
CA TYR A 153 -0.65 -10.62 -0.93
C TYR A 153 0.35 -11.76 -0.98
N HIS A 154 1.43 -11.57 -1.74
CA HIS A 154 2.47 -12.59 -1.83
C HIS A 154 3.14 -12.76 -0.46
N VAL A 155 3.26 -14.01 0.02
CA VAL A 155 3.91 -14.34 1.30
C VAL A 155 5.33 -13.75 1.41
N SER A 156 6.03 -13.50 0.29
CA SER A 156 7.32 -12.82 0.26
C SER A 156 7.29 -11.38 0.79
N GLU A 157 6.14 -10.72 0.74
CA GLU A 157 5.97 -9.34 1.20
C GLU A 157 5.98 -9.25 2.73
N PHE A 158 5.44 -10.27 3.41
CA PHE A 158 5.58 -10.48 4.86
C PHE A 158 7.05 -10.56 5.28
N TRP A 159 7.86 -11.36 4.57
CA TRP A 159 9.29 -11.50 4.84
C TRP A 159 10.07 -10.22 4.57
N THR A 160 9.65 -9.43 3.57
CA THR A 160 10.29 -8.14 3.25
C THR A 160 10.00 -7.10 4.33
N ALA A 161 8.78 -7.06 4.85
CA ALA A 161 8.42 -6.23 5.99
C ALA A 161 9.22 -6.65 7.23
N LEU A 162 9.20 -7.94 7.59
CA LEU A 162 9.92 -8.48 8.75
C LEU A 162 11.43 -8.31 8.69
N ALA A 163 12.06 -8.48 7.52
CA ALA A 163 13.51 -8.33 7.35
C ALA A 163 14.00 -6.91 7.67
N ARG A 164 13.11 -5.90 7.66
CA ARG A 164 13.45 -4.53 8.10
C ARG A 164 13.36 -4.33 9.62
N PHE A 165 12.80 -5.29 10.36
CA PHE A 165 12.68 -5.25 11.83
C PHE A 165 13.79 -6.01 12.56
N THR A 166 14.37 -7.04 11.93
CA THR A 166 15.51 -7.82 12.43
C THR A 166 16.84 -7.13 12.14
#